data_AF-A0A1Q9GYZ8-F1
#
_entry.id   AF-A0A1Q9GYZ8-F1
#
_cell.length_a   1.000
_cell.length_b   1.000
_cell.length_c   1.000
_cell.angle_alpha   90.00
_cell.angle_beta   90.00
_cell.angle_gamma   90.00
#
_symmetry.space_group_name_H-M   'P 1'
#
loop_
_entity.id
_entity.type
_entity.pdbx_description
1 polymer ?
#
loop_
_entity_poly.entity_id
_entity_poly.type
_entity_poly.pdbx_seq_one_letter_code
_entity_poly.pdbx_strand_id
1 'polypeptide(L)'
;MSHLVYEFGSSYKTSPDSGIVKDGIQWYVSDQHTKKSLIRSGLGWGRLPTHEIEQEIKDNKLIPIKTQRTMEVPVYVAKLKTKALGPVGMTVWQFFEDHE
;
A
#
# COMPACT_ATOMS: atom_id res chain seq x y z
N MET A 1 15.18 13.39 -22.02
CA MET A 1 15.23 13.35 -20.54
C MET A 1 15.11 11.89 -20.13
N SER A 2 16.21 11.30 -19.66
CA SER A 2 16.26 9.92 -19.15
C SER A 2 15.63 9.88 -17.76
N HIS A 3 14.42 9.34 -17.63
CA HIS A 3 13.87 9.00 -16.32
C HIS A 3 14.42 7.62 -15.94
N LEU A 4 15.44 7.62 -15.09
CA LEU A 4 15.92 6.42 -14.44
C LEU A 4 14.80 5.96 -13.50
N VAL A 5 14.17 4.84 -13.83
CA VAL A 5 13.11 4.27 -13.01
C VAL A 5 13.77 3.27 -12.07
N TYR A 6 13.76 3.57 -10.77
CA TYR A 6 14.32 2.73 -9.71
C TYR A 6 13.21 1.81 -9.11
N GLU A 7 13.50 0.94 -8.14
CA GLU A 7 12.53 -0.07 -7.65
C GLU A 7 12.45 -0.13 -6.10
N PHE A 8 11.24 -0.27 -5.55
CA PHE A 8 10.99 -0.46 -4.11
C PHE A 8 10.38 -1.82 -3.78
N GLY A 9 11.08 -2.61 -2.97
CA GLY A 9 10.55 -3.78 -2.28
C GLY A 9 9.93 -3.40 -0.94
N SER A 10 8.82 -4.02 -0.54
CA SER A 10 8.36 -3.93 0.85
C SER A 10 9.17 -4.90 1.73
N SER A 11 9.51 -4.49 2.96
CA SER A 11 10.36 -5.23 3.90
C SER A 11 9.82 -6.60 4.41
N TYR A 12 8.73 -7.12 3.84
CA TYR A 12 8.22 -8.45 4.18
C TYR A 12 9.00 -9.52 3.39
N LYS A 13 10.01 -10.10 4.04
CA LYS A 13 10.90 -11.16 3.51
C LYS A 13 10.21 -12.47 3.04
N THR A 14 8.89 -12.52 2.95
CA THR A 14 8.11 -13.76 2.72
C THR A 14 7.10 -13.70 1.58
N SER A 15 7.01 -12.58 0.85
CA SER A 15 6.20 -12.52 -0.36
C SER A 15 7.01 -13.04 -1.55
N PRO A 16 6.45 -13.83 -2.48
CA PRO A 16 7.18 -14.30 -3.65
C PRO A 16 7.79 -13.11 -4.39
N ASP A 17 9.03 -13.23 -4.87
CA ASP A 17 9.84 -12.22 -5.57
C ASP A 17 9.23 -11.71 -6.90
N SER A 18 7.91 -11.82 -7.08
CA SER A 18 7.21 -11.39 -8.29
C SER A 18 7.28 -9.87 -8.42
N GLY A 19 8.22 -9.41 -9.24
CA GLY A 19 8.42 -7.99 -9.56
C GLY A 19 9.85 -7.53 -9.38
N ILE A 20 10.63 -8.20 -8.53
CA ILE A 20 11.97 -7.75 -8.14
C ILE A 20 12.99 -8.10 -9.23
N VAL A 21 13.71 -7.10 -9.73
CA VAL A 21 14.89 -7.34 -10.58
C VAL A 21 16.05 -7.82 -9.70
N LYS A 22 16.53 -9.05 -9.93
CA LYS A 22 17.53 -9.72 -9.09
C LYS A 22 18.84 -8.92 -8.93
N ASP A 23 19.25 -8.20 -9.96
CA ASP A 23 20.49 -7.41 -9.99
C ASP A 23 20.23 -5.89 -9.89
N GLY A 24 19.00 -5.48 -9.55
CA GLY A 24 18.59 -4.09 -9.38
C GLY A 24 18.87 -3.53 -7.99
N ILE A 25 19.00 -2.20 -7.87
CA ILE A 25 19.07 -1.52 -6.57
C ILE A 25 17.70 -1.60 -5.89
N GLN A 26 17.66 -2.19 -4.70
CA GLN A 26 16.44 -2.34 -3.91
C GLN A 26 16.49 -1.46 -2.67
N TRP A 27 15.44 -0.67 -2.48
CA TRP A 27 15.27 0.17 -1.29
C TRP A 27 14.19 -0.44 -0.41
N TYR A 28 14.50 -0.62 0.87
CA TYR A 28 13.57 -1.09 1.87
C TYR A 28 13.12 0.07 2.74
N VAL A 29 11.81 0.16 2.97
CA VAL A 29 11.18 1.19 3.82
C VAL A 29 10.27 0.53 4.84
N SER A 30 10.10 1.20 5.97
CA SER A 30 9.32 0.74 7.13
C SER A 30 7.81 0.85 6.95
N ASP A 31 7.34 1.77 6.11
CA ASP A 31 5.93 2.11 5.99
C ASP A 31 5.55 2.53 4.55
N GLN A 32 4.24 2.58 4.29
CA GLN A 32 3.70 2.89 2.97
C GLN A 32 3.83 4.36 2.60
N HIS A 33 3.82 5.28 3.58
CA HIS A 33 3.86 6.71 3.33
C HIS A 33 5.24 7.15 2.81
N THR A 34 6.32 6.61 3.42
CA THR A 34 7.68 6.80 2.92
C THR A 34 7.84 6.20 1.53
N LYS A 35 7.29 4.99 1.28
CA LYS A 35 7.30 4.39 -0.07
C LYS A 35 6.65 5.30 -1.11
N LYS A 36 5.46 5.83 -0.80
CA LYS A 36 4.73 6.75 -1.68
C LYS A 36 5.55 7.99 -1.99
N SER A 37 6.15 8.60 -0.97
CA SER A 37 6.98 9.80 -1.13
C SER A 37 8.17 9.56 -2.07
N LEU A 38 8.88 8.44 -1.89
CA LEU A 38 10.02 8.10 -2.74
C LEU A 38 9.60 7.83 -4.20
N ILE A 39 8.51 7.08 -4.41
CA ILE A 39 7.95 6.83 -5.76
C ILE A 39 7.56 8.16 -6.43
N ARG A 40 6.89 9.07 -5.70
CA ARG A 40 6.52 10.40 -6.20
C ARG A 40 7.73 11.27 -6.54
N SER A 41 8.86 11.08 -5.85
CA SER A 41 10.12 11.76 -6.15
C SER A 41 10.88 11.15 -7.34
N GLY A 42 10.33 10.13 -8.00
CA GLY A 42 10.99 9.44 -9.11
C GLY A 42 12.10 8.49 -8.67
N LEU A 43 12.20 8.21 -7.36
CA LEU A 43 13.21 7.31 -6.80
C LEU A 43 12.78 5.85 -6.88
N GLY A 44 11.70 5.54 -7.62
CA GLY A 44 11.39 4.19 -8.09
C GLY A 44 9.92 3.85 -8.33
N TRP A 45 9.62 2.55 -8.46
CA TRP A 45 8.28 1.99 -8.62
C TRP A 45 7.92 1.03 -7.48
N GLY A 46 6.62 0.78 -7.30
CA GLY A 46 6.13 -0.20 -6.33
C GLY A 46 4.61 -0.20 -6.24
N ARG A 47 4.08 -1.08 -5.39
CA ARG A 47 2.63 -1.15 -5.11
C ARG A 47 2.27 -0.12 -4.05
N LEU A 48 1.24 0.68 -4.33
CA LEU A 48 0.65 1.65 -3.42
C LEU A 48 -0.87 1.43 -3.34
N PRO A 49 -1.52 1.68 -2.20
CA PRO A 49 -2.98 1.60 -2.09
C PRO A 49 -3.65 2.61 -3.02
N THR A 50 -4.62 2.16 -3.81
CA THR A 50 -5.29 3.01 -4.82
C THR A 50 -5.90 4.27 -4.21
N HIS A 51 -6.61 4.11 -3.07
CA HIS A 51 -7.29 5.20 -2.38
C HIS A 51 -6.32 6.31 -1.92
N GLU A 52 -5.04 6.01 -1.70
CA GLU A 52 -4.06 7.01 -1.31
C GLU A 52 -3.53 7.80 -2.50
N ILE A 53 -3.56 7.26 -3.72
CA ILE A 53 -2.86 7.82 -4.89
C ILE A 53 -3.78 8.33 -6.00
N GLU A 54 -5.10 8.35 -5.77
CA GLU A 54 -6.08 8.74 -6.80
C GLU A 54 -5.81 10.14 -7.35
N GLN A 55 -5.45 11.09 -6.49
CA GLN A 55 -5.18 12.46 -6.91
C GLN A 55 -3.89 12.54 -7.72
N GLU A 56 -2.84 11.84 -7.32
CA GLU A 56 -1.60 11.80 -8.08
C GLU A 56 -1.76 11.16 -9.46
N ILE A 57 -2.65 10.17 -9.61
CA ILE A 57 -3.00 9.62 -10.93
C ILE A 57 -3.76 10.66 -11.75
N LYS A 58 -4.78 11.31 -11.17
CA LYS A 58 -5.55 12.39 -11.85
C LYS A 58 -4.66 13.53 -12.31
N ASP A 59 -3.68 13.91 -11.51
CA ASP A 59 -2.70 14.97 -11.79
C ASP A 59 -1.57 14.54 -12.74
N ASN A 60 -1.56 13.29 -13.22
CA ASN A 60 -0.45 12.69 -13.98
C ASN A 60 0.92 12.73 -13.25
N LYS A 61 0.91 12.80 -11.92
CA LYS A 61 2.11 12.72 -11.07
C LYS A 61 2.56 11.27 -10.86
N LEU A 62 1.66 10.31 -11.00
CA LEU A 62 1.94 8.88 -10.97
C LEU A 62 1.28 8.19 -12.16
N ILE A 63 1.97 7.20 -12.73
CA ILE A 63 1.49 6.43 -13.89
C ILE A 63 1.40 4.95 -13.48
N PRO A 64 0.21 4.31 -13.61
CA PRO A 64 0.06 2.89 -13.32
C PRO A 64 0.83 1.99 -14.30
N ILE A 65 1.53 0.98 -13.79
CA ILE A 65 2.20 -0.05 -14.60
C ILE A 65 1.17 -1.11 -15.01
N LYS A 66 0.75 -1.08 -16.28
CA LYS A 66 -0.38 -1.90 -16.80
C LYS A 66 -0.13 -3.41 -16.83
N THR A 67 1.13 -3.86 -16.78
CA THR A 67 1.49 -5.28 -16.82
C THR A 67 1.26 -6.00 -15.48
N GLN A 68 1.08 -5.24 -14.41
CA GLN A 68 0.85 -5.76 -13.06
C GLN A 68 -0.65 -5.75 -12.74
N ARG A 69 -1.17 -6.84 -12.18
CA ARG A 69 -2.56 -6.89 -11.73
C ARG A 69 -2.72 -6.13 -10.41
N THR A 70 -3.85 -5.45 -10.26
CA THR A 70 -4.31 -4.92 -8.98
C THR A 70 -4.49 -6.08 -7.99
N MET A 71 -4.16 -5.84 -6.73
CA MET A 71 -4.35 -6.80 -5.65
C MET A 71 -5.34 -6.18 -4.70
N GLU A 72 -6.42 -6.90 -4.43
CA GLU A 72 -7.38 -6.52 -3.40
C GLU A 72 -6.87 -7.08 -2.08
N VAL A 73 -6.68 -6.18 -1.12
CA VAL A 73 -6.27 -6.53 0.24
C VAL A 73 -7.43 -6.11 1.15
N PRO A 74 -8.24 -7.06 1.63
CA PRO A 74 -9.37 -6.72 2.48
C PRO A 74 -8.88 -6.17 3.83
N VAL A 75 -9.61 -5.19 4.35
CA VAL A 75 -9.36 -4.59 5.67
C VAL A 75 -10.49 -5.04 6.59
N TYR A 76 -10.14 -5.53 7.77
CA TYR A 76 -11.10 -6.05 8.73
C TYR A 76 -10.99 -5.32 10.06
N VAL A 77 -12.12 -5.16 10.74
CA VAL A 77 -12.17 -4.76 12.15
C VAL A 77 -12.09 -6.02 13.01
N ALA A 78 -11.25 -5.99 14.05
CA ALA A 78 -11.04 -7.14 14.92
C ALA A 78 -11.23 -6.77 16.40
N LYS A 79 -11.81 -7.70 17.17
CA LYS A 79 -11.94 -7.62 18.63
C LYS A 79 -11.53 -8.94 19.28
N LEU A 80 -11.06 -8.87 20.53
CA LEU A 80 -10.76 -10.07 21.30
C LEU A 80 -12.06 -10.83 21.61
N LYS A 81 -12.14 -12.10 21.21
CA LYS A 81 -13.31 -12.95 21.45
C LYS A 81 -13.67 -13.07 22.94
N THR A 82 -12.68 -13.02 23.82
CA THR A 82 -12.84 -13.16 25.28
C THR A 82 -13.20 -11.86 25.98
N LYS A 83 -13.19 -10.71 25.29
CA LYS A 83 -13.43 -9.40 25.89
C LYS A 83 -14.67 -8.77 25.28
N ALA A 84 -15.70 -8.59 26.10
CA ALA A 84 -16.85 -7.80 25.72
C ALA A 84 -16.41 -6.35 25.44
N LEU A 85 -16.95 -5.77 24.37
CA LEU A 85 -16.77 -4.35 24.11
C LEU A 85 -17.64 -3.57 25.10
N GLY A 86 -17.04 -2.59 25.78
CA GLY A 86 -17.82 -1.62 26.55
C GLY A 86 -18.66 -0.73 25.63
N PRO A 87 -19.52 0.14 26.18
CA PRO A 87 -20.44 0.96 25.40
C PRO A 87 -19.77 1.73 24.25
N VAL A 88 -18.63 2.37 24.52
CA VAL A 88 -17.84 3.09 23.50
C VAL A 88 -17.29 2.15 22.42
N GLY A 89 -16.77 0.99 22.83
CA GLY A 89 -16.26 -0.01 21.88
C GLY A 89 -17.36 -0.57 20.99
N MET A 90 -18.57 -0.77 21.53
CA MET A 90 -19.73 -1.19 20.76
C MET A 90 -20.16 -0.11 19.75
N THR A 91 -20.14 1.16 20.12
CA THR A 91 -20.42 2.25 19.18
C THR A 91 -19.45 2.25 17.99
N VAL A 92 -18.15 2.07 18.24
CA VAL A 92 -17.14 1.99 17.16
C VAL A 92 -17.36 0.73 16.32
N TRP A 93 -17.68 -0.40 16.94
CA TRP A 93 -17.95 -1.65 16.22
C TRP A 93 -19.16 -1.53 15.29
N GLN A 94 -20.27 -0.99 15.80
CA GLN A 94 -21.49 -0.74 15.03
C GLN A 94 -21.26 0.25 13.89
N PHE A 95 -20.47 1.30 14.12
CA PHE A 95 -20.10 2.25 13.07
C PHE A 95 -19.50 1.54 11.85
N PHE A 96 -18.65 0.54 12.04
CA PHE A 96 -18.07 -0.23 10.93
C PHE A 96 -18.96 -1.36 10.41
N GLU A 97 -19.85 -1.95 11.22
CA GLU A 97 -20.85 -2.93 10.74
C GLU A 97 -21.91 -2.27 9.84
N ASP A 98 -22.34 -1.04 10.14
CA ASP A 98 -23.40 -0.34 9.40
C ASP A 98 -22.93 0.22 8.03
N HIS A 99 -21.62 0.22 7.77
CA HIS A 99 -21.01 0.79 6.56
C HIS A 99 -20.32 -0.28 5.67
N GLU A 100 -20.70 -1.55 5.80
CA GLU A 100 -20.43 -2.59 4.77
C GLU A 100 -21.33 -2.40 3.53
#